data_AF-A0A3M1X5Q1-F1
#
_entry.id   AF-A0A3M1X5Q1-F1
#
_cell.length_a   1.000
_cell.length_b   1.000
_cell.length_c   1.000
_cell.angle_alpha   90.00
_cell.angle_beta   90.00
_cell.angle_gamma   90.00
#
_symmetry.space_group_name_H-M   'P 1'
#
loop_
_entity.id
_entity.type
_entity.pdbx_description
1 polymer ?
#
loop_
_entity_poly.entity_id
_entity_poly.type
_entity_poly.pdbx_seq_one_letter_code
_entity_poly.pdbx_strand_id
1 'polypeptide(L)'
;MALLFLLACQSETPPADQPAAQALPPLFEALPASQTGITCVNTLPEGRYQNIIVYQYYYNGGGVGIGDLNDDGRPDVVITQNMEPNKLYLNQGAMRFQDATEAAGFTLDAPVSWTTGVALIDINQDGRLDIYLSRSGMLKPENRRNLLYLNEGTDANGVPQLREAAAEWGLDDAGYTVQTVFLDYDRDGDLDAFIMNHATGFFNSPAGLNLTAKDPDRGDKLMENRGDRFVEVTTQAGIQSNAMGYGLGVAVEDLNRDGWPDLYVSNDFYEHDYLYLNNQNGTFREVSHKALRHMSNYSMGNDAADINNDGWPDVMVLDMVAEDNRRLKANMSGMNPEDFYALVDNGFHHQYMFNSLHLNRGNETFSEMGQLAGVSNTDWSWAPLLADFDNDGWKDLYVTNGLRKDARNTDFRNSFAALLDKAGADPNRTDLTTEEWQQALASMPSERIPNYAYRNLGGSGLRFEKVSAAWGLAQPSFSNGAAYGDLDGDG
;
A
#
# COMPACT_ATOMS: atom_id res chain seq x y z
N MET A 1 21.68 -30.25 -57.81
CA MET A 1 22.78 -29.27 -57.99
C MET A 1 22.54 -28.17 -56.97
N ALA A 2 23.22 -28.28 -55.82
CA ALA A 2 23.07 -27.34 -54.71
C ALA A 2 23.92 -26.10 -54.98
N LEU A 3 23.33 -24.91 -54.87
CA LEU A 3 24.08 -23.64 -54.87
C LEU A 3 24.30 -23.21 -53.42
N LEU A 4 25.55 -23.27 -52.96
CA LEU A 4 26.03 -22.59 -51.77
C LEU A 4 26.25 -21.11 -52.11
N PHE A 5 25.68 -20.20 -51.33
CA PHE A 5 26.10 -18.80 -51.28
C PHE A 5 27.15 -18.64 -50.18
N LEU A 6 28.37 -18.25 -50.57
CA LEU A 6 29.44 -17.80 -49.66
C LEU A 6 29.27 -16.30 -49.46
N LEU A 7 28.94 -15.88 -48.23
CA LEU A 7 29.06 -14.49 -47.79
C LEU A 7 30.47 -14.27 -47.24
N ALA A 8 31.20 -13.34 -47.86
CA ALA A 8 32.49 -12.86 -47.39
C ALA A 8 32.27 -11.74 -46.36
N CYS A 9 32.81 -11.88 -45.15
CA CYS A 9 32.85 -10.80 -44.17
C CYS A 9 33.88 -9.75 -44.61
N GLN A 10 33.44 -8.53 -44.91
CA GLN A 10 34.30 -7.35 -44.88
C GLN A 10 34.36 -6.85 -43.45
N SER A 11 35.57 -6.72 -42.90
CA SER A 11 35.80 -6.09 -41.61
C SER A 11 35.60 -4.58 -41.73
N GLU A 12 34.43 -4.09 -41.34
CA GLU A 12 34.25 -2.66 -41.11
C GLU A 12 35.08 -2.23 -39.90
N THR A 13 35.87 -1.18 -40.08
CA THR A 13 36.65 -0.54 -39.02
C THR A 13 35.67 0.15 -38.08
N PRO A 14 35.77 -0.02 -36.74
CA PRO A 14 34.83 0.64 -35.83
C PRO A 14 34.92 2.17 -35.99
N PRO A 15 33.80 2.91 -35.90
CA PRO A 15 33.86 4.36 -35.86
C PRO A 15 34.72 4.79 -34.67
N ALA A 16 35.57 5.78 -34.88
CA ALA A 16 36.37 6.39 -33.82
C ALA A 16 35.47 6.82 -32.65
N ASP A 17 35.95 6.57 -31.42
CA ASP A 17 35.31 6.90 -30.14
C ASP A 17 34.59 8.25 -30.22
N GLN A 18 33.26 8.20 -30.29
CA GLN A 18 32.46 9.35 -29.89
C GLN A 18 32.74 9.55 -28.39
N PRO A 19 33.00 10.78 -27.92
CA PRO A 19 33.12 11.01 -26.50
C PRO A 19 31.85 10.47 -25.84
N ALA A 20 32.00 9.57 -24.87
CA ALA A 20 30.90 9.03 -24.08
C ALA A 20 30.05 10.22 -23.65
N ALA A 21 28.77 10.24 -24.09
CA ALA A 21 27.84 11.26 -23.66
C ALA A 21 27.90 11.32 -22.13
N GLN A 22 28.19 12.50 -21.58
CA GLN A 22 28.17 12.68 -20.13
C GLN A 22 26.79 12.23 -19.66
N ALA A 23 26.75 11.17 -18.85
CA ALA A 23 25.50 10.73 -18.26
C ALA A 23 24.92 11.91 -17.49
N LEU A 24 23.69 12.29 -17.84
CA LEU A 24 22.97 13.30 -17.09
C LEU A 24 22.86 12.85 -15.63
N PRO A 25 22.85 13.77 -14.65
CA PRO A 25 22.59 13.41 -13.27
C PRO A 25 21.23 12.70 -13.16
N PRO A 26 21.07 11.77 -12.21
CA PRO A 26 19.78 11.13 -11.96
C PRO A 26 18.74 12.18 -11.56
N LEU A 27 17.47 11.88 -11.83
CA LEU A 27 16.36 12.76 -11.50
C LEU A 27 16.19 12.93 -9.98
N PHE A 28 16.40 11.86 -9.20
CA PHE A 28 16.30 11.88 -7.76
C PHE A 28 17.66 11.66 -7.08
N GLU A 29 17.84 12.33 -5.94
CA GLU A 29 18.97 12.14 -5.05
C GLU A 29 18.49 11.66 -3.67
N ALA A 30 19.10 10.59 -3.16
CA ALA A 30 18.83 10.13 -1.81
C ALA A 30 19.56 10.99 -0.77
N LEU A 31 18.80 11.67 0.09
CA LEU A 31 19.35 12.49 1.16
C LEU A 31 19.58 11.66 2.44
N PRO A 32 20.78 11.69 3.04
CA PRO A 32 21.06 10.93 4.25
C PRO A 32 20.41 11.55 5.50
N ALA A 33 20.10 10.74 6.50
CA ALA A 33 19.58 11.18 7.79
C ALA A 33 20.45 12.25 8.49
N SER A 34 21.77 12.24 8.26
CA SER A 34 22.68 13.28 8.78
C SER A 34 22.48 14.66 8.16
N GLN A 35 21.84 14.72 6.99
CA GLN A 35 21.45 15.96 6.32
C GLN A 35 20.01 16.33 6.67
N THR A 36 19.09 15.37 6.61
CA THR A 36 17.67 15.63 6.77
C THR A 36 17.19 15.72 8.21
N GLY A 37 17.85 15.04 9.16
CA GLY A 37 17.34 14.91 10.53
C GLY A 37 16.25 13.85 10.72
N ILE A 38 15.72 13.27 9.64
CA ILE A 38 14.78 12.13 9.70
C ILE A 38 15.57 10.87 10.06
N THR A 39 15.31 10.34 11.25
CA THR A 39 16.08 9.24 11.87
C THR A 39 15.23 8.03 12.26
N CYS A 40 13.93 8.07 11.98
CA CYS A 40 12.97 7.03 12.30
C CYS A 40 13.33 5.69 11.62
N VAL A 41 13.26 4.60 12.37
CA VAL A 41 13.51 3.24 11.86
C VAL A 41 12.46 2.30 12.46
N ASN A 42 11.50 1.87 11.63
CA ASN A 42 10.50 0.89 12.02
C ASN A 42 11.18 -0.45 12.32
N THR A 43 11.34 -0.77 13.60
CA THR A 43 12.04 -1.96 14.08
C THR A 43 11.04 -3.04 14.46
N LEU A 44 11.22 -4.23 13.89
CA LEU A 44 10.33 -5.38 14.08
C LEU A 44 11.12 -6.54 14.72
N PRO A 45 11.14 -6.64 16.06
CA PRO A 45 11.87 -7.69 16.76
C PRO A 45 11.21 -9.07 16.56
N GLU A 46 11.94 -9.97 15.93
CA GLU A 46 11.46 -11.32 15.66
C GLU A 46 11.58 -12.23 16.90
N GLY A 47 10.53 -13.00 17.16
CA GLY A 47 10.51 -13.99 18.23
C GLY A 47 9.44 -15.05 18.00
N ARG A 48 9.33 -16.03 18.92
CA ARG A 48 8.40 -17.16 18.81
C ARG A 48 6.95 -16.74 18.50
N TYR A 49 6.48 -15.65 19.11
CA TYR A 49 5.10 -15.16 18.96
C TYR A 49 4.98 -13.89 18.10
N GLN A 50 6.11 -13.36 17.62
CA GLN A 50 6.19 -12.10 16.86
C GLN A 50 7.03 -12.35 15.62
N ASN A 51 6.39 -12.85 14.57
CA ASN A 51 7.02 -13.13 13.28
C ASN A 51 5.94 -13.35 12.21
N ILE A 52 6.38 -13.34 10.95
CA ILE A 52 5.50 -13.52 9.78
C ILE A 52 4.77 -14.87 9.71
N ILE A 53 5.28 -15.91 10.36
CA ILE A 53 4.66 -17.24 10.36
C ILE A 53 3.43 -17.25 11.28
N VAL A 54 3.47 -16.50 12.37
CA VAL A 54 2.37 -16.35 13.34
C VAL A 54 1.39 -15.26 12.89
N TYR A 55 1.90 -14.15 12.36
CA TYR A 55 1.10 -13.03 11.86
C TYR A 55 1.56 -12.65 10.46
N GLN A 56 0.79 -12.99 9.43
CA GLN A 56 1.22 -12.84 8.03
C GLN A 56 1.58 -11.41 7.63
N TYR A 57 0.98 -10.42 8.30
CA TYR A 57 1.21 -9.01 8.05
C TYR A 57 2.26 -8.37 8.95
N TYR A 58 3.09 -9.20 9.60
CA TYR A 58 4.14 -8.74 10.51
C TYR A 58 5.16 -7.81 9.82
N TYR A 59 5.37 -7.92 8.50
CA TYR A 59 6.27 -7.05 7.74
C TYR A 59 5.58 -6.07 6.79
N ASN A 60 4.27 -5.83 6.93
CA ASN A 60 3.55 -4.87 6.08
C ASN A 60 4.00 -3.42 6.29
N GLY A 61 4.76 -3.15 7.35
CA GLY A 61 5.35 -1.84 7.61
C GLY A 61 4.33 -0.80 8.06
N GLY A 62 4.76 0.47 8.00
CA GLY A 62 3.96 1.64 8.35
C GLY A 62 3.85 2.62 7.18
N GLY A 63 2.91 3.55 7.30
CA GLY A 63 2.64 4.66 6.39
C GLY A 63 3.43 5.92 6.71
N VAL A 64 3.40 6.85 5.74
CA VAL A 64 4.01 8.17 5.81
C VAL A 64 2.96 9.19 5.39
N GLY A 65 2.80 10.26 6.17
CA GLY A 65 1.93 11.40 5.85
C GLY A 65 2.76 12.66 5.69
N ILE A 66 2.36 13.53 4.76
CA ILE A 66 3.00 14.82 4.50
C ILE A 66 1.93 15.91 4.53
N GLY A 67 2.17 16.99 5.28
CA GLY A 67 1.22 18.10 5.41
C GLY A 67 1.75 19.16 6.38
N ASP A 68 1.34 20.42 6.19
CA ASP A 68 1.73 21.55 7.03
C ASP A 68 0.94 21.53 8.35
N LEU A 69 1.55 21.04 9.43
CA LEU A 69 0.87 20.84 10.72
C LEU A 69 0.98 22.07 11.62
N ASN A 70 1.85 23.03 11.30
CA ASN A 70 2.08 24.22 12.10
C ASN A 70 1.73 25.55 11.38
N ASP A 71 1.14 25.45 10.18
CA ASP A 71 0.69 26.53 9.30
C ASP A 71 1.83 27.50 8.89
N ASP A 72 3.04 26.99 8.69
CA ASP A 72 4.21 27.80 8.36
C ASP A 72 4.57 27.82 6.87
N GLY A 73 3.75 27.16 6.05
CA GLY A 73 3.88 27.04 4.60
C GLY A 73 4.87 25.96 4.16
N ARG A 74 5.40 25.14 5.08
CA ARG A 74 6.31 24.04 4.75
C ARG A 74 5.70 22.72 5.21
N PRO A 75 5.47 21.75 4.32
CA PRO A 75 4.89 20.47 4.74
C PRO A 75 5.83 19.71 5.68
N ASP A 76 5.26 19.21 6.77
CA ASP A 76 5.87 18.36 7.79
C ASP A 76 5.70 16.88 7.44
N VAL A 77 6.42 16.01 8.16
CA VAL A 77 6.40 14.55 7.92
C VAL A 77 5.96 13.79 9.16
N VAL A 78 4.94 12.95 9.00
CA VAL A 78 4.52 11.96 10.01
C VAL A 78 4.88 10.56 9.53
N ILE A 79 5.57 9.78 10.37
CA ILE A 79 5.95 8.40 10.08
C ILE A 79 5.34 7.49 11.12
N THR A 80 4.52 6.53 10.67
CA THR A 80 4.00 5.51 11.59
C THR A 80 5.02 4.40 11.80
N GLN A 81 5.00 3.84 12.99
CA GLN A 81 5.78 2.67 13.34
C GLN A 81 4.84 1.60 13.87
N ASN A 82 5.12 0.34 13.51
CA ASN A 82 4.28 -0.75 13.97
C ASN A 82 4.41 -0.87 15.49
N MET A 83 5.60 -1.16 16.02
CA MET A 83 5.77 -1.49 17.43
C MET A 83 6.39 -0.38 18.30
N GLU A 84 6.80 0.73 17.70
CA GLU A 84 7.51 1.85 18.35
C GLU A 84 6.66 3.14 18.29
N PRO A 85 7.03 4.20 19.04
CA PRO A 85 6.29 5.46 18.98
C PRO A 85 6.33 6.11 17.59
N ASN A 86 5.18 6.49 17.04
CA ASN A 86 5.13 7.23 15.77
C ASN A 86 5.92 8.55 15.86
N LYS A 87 6.36 9.09 14.72
CA LYS A 87 7.22 10.27 14.67
C LYS A 87 6.58 11.42 13.91
N LEU A 88 6.70 12.62 14.46
CA LEU A 88 6.39 13.89 13.81
C LEU A 88 7.69 14.68 13.62
N TYR A 89 7.96 15.07 12.39
CA TYR A 89 9.13 15.81 11.95
C TYR A 89 8.72 17.15 11.34
N LEU A 90 9.03 18.25 12.02
CA LEU A 90 8.73 19.60 11.53
C LEU A 90 9.77 20.08 10.51
N ASN A 91 9.31 20.63 9.40
CA ASN A 91 10.16 21.11 8.32
C ASN A 91 10.79 22.47 8.63
N GLN A 92 12.11 22.47 8.79
CA GLN A 92 12.93 23.64 9.08
C GLN A 92 13.44 24.34 7.81
N GLY A 93 13.01 23.88 6.64
CA GLY A 93 13.49 24.33 5.33
C GLY A 93 14.80 23.67 4.91
N ALA A 94 15.13 23.81 3.61
CA ALA A 94 16.34 23.24 3.01
C ALA A 94 16.50 21.72 3.27
N MET A 95 15.38 21.00 3.22
CA MET A 95 15.28 19.57 3.49
C MET A 95 15.79 19.14 4.87
N ARG A 96 15.70 20.03 5.88
CA ARG A 96 16.03 19.74 7.28
C ARG A 96 14.76 19.63 8.10
N PHE A 97 14.73 18.62 8.97
CA PHE A 97 13.57 18.29 9.78
C PHE A 97 13.98 18.13 11.25
N GLN A 98 13.10 18.57 12.14
CA GLN A 98 13.26 18.47 13.58
C GLN A 98 12.21 17.50 14.15
N ASP A 99 12.64 16.51 14.92
CA ASP A 99 11.70 15.66 15.68
C ASP A 99 10.98 16.52 16.73
N ALA A 100 9.66 16.67 16.57
CA ALA A 100 8.78 17.42 17.46
C ALA A 100 7.80 16.52 18.23
N THR A 101 7.96 15.19 18.12
CA THR A 101 7.01 14.19 18.63
C THR A 101 6.58 14.45 20.08
N GLU A 102 7.55 14.56 21.00
CA GLU A 102 7.25 14.78 22.43
C GLU A 102 6.74 16.20 22.71
N ALA A 103 7.36 17.20 22.06
CA ALA A 103 7.01 18.61 22.27
C ALA A 103 5.60 18.95 21.76
N ALA A 104 5.13 18.23 20.75
CA ALA A 104 3.80 18.38 20.18
C ALA A 104 2.71 17.62 20.95
N GLY A 105 3.07 16.79 21.94
CA GLY A 105 2.10 15.92 22.60
C GLY A 105 1.71 14.68 21.78
N PHE A 106 2.42 14.39 20.68
CA PHE A 106 2.20 13.23 19.81
C PHE A 106 2.80 11.96 20.44
N THR A 107 2.20 11.49 21.53
CA THR A 107 2.73 10.38 22.33
C THR A 107 1.85 9.13 22.20
N LEU A 108 2.46 7.94 22.36
CA LEU A 108 1.73 6.68 22.43
C LEU A 108 0.81 6.65 23.64
N ASP A 109 -0.44 6.24 23.41
CA ASP A 109 -1.45 6.00 24.45
C ASP A 109 -1.37 4.58 25.05
N ALA A 110 -0.58 3.69 24.45
CA ALA A 110 -0.52 2.26 24.79
C ALA A 110 0.92 1.76 25.01
N PRO A 111 1.11 0.77 25.91
CA PRO A 111 2.42 0.15 26.14
C PRO A 111 2.93 -0.68 24.95
N VAL A 112 2.02 -1.07 24.05
CA VAL A 112 2.30 -1.76 22.79
C VAL A 112 1.30 -1.26 21.76
N SER A 113 1.78 -0.94 20.56
CA SER A 113 0.97 -0.54 19.41
C SER A 113 1.29 -1.40 18.18
N TRP A 114 0.43 -1.30 17.17
CA TRP A 114 0.68 -1.72 15.80
C TRP A 114 0.08 -0.68 14.85
N THR A 115 0.76 0.47 14.70
CA THR A 115 0.31 1.53 13.79
C THR A 115 0.61 1.13 12.35
N THR A 116 -0.37 1.30 11.47
CA THR A 116 -0.32 0.91 10.06
C THR A 116 -0.33 2.17 9.21
N GLY A 117 -1.50 2.76 9.01
CA GLY A 117 -1.73 3.95 8.18
C GLY A 117 -1.79 5.27 8.94
N VAL A 118 -1.65 6.36 8.20
CA VAL A 118 -1.81 7.74 8.67
C VAL A 118 -2.57 8.55 7.62
N ALA A 119 -3.46 9.44 8.08
CA ALA A 119 -4.08 10.48 7.28
C ALA A 119 -3.91 11.83 7.99
N LEU A 120 -3.58 12.88 7.22
CA LEU A 120 -3.54 14.26 7.71
C LEU A 120 -4.75 14.99 7.12
N ILE A 121 -5.63 15.48 7.98
CA ILE A 121 -6.95 15.98 7.59
C ILE A 121 -7.40 17.09 8.53
N ASP A 122 -8.14 18.08 8.05
CA ASP A 122 -8.85 19.04 8.89
C ASP A 122 -10.23 18.46 9.21
N ILE A 123 -10.35 17.69 10.30
CA ILE A 123 -11.57 16.89 10.56
C ILE A 123 -12.74 17.74 11.04
N ASN A 124 -12.44 18.87 11.66
CA ASN A 124 -13.39 19.75 12.32
C ASN A 124 -13.57 21.10 11.58
N GLN A 125 -12.92 21.25 10.42
CA GLN A 125 -12.95 22.42 9.53
C GLN A 125 -12.49 23.72 10.20
N ASP A 126 -11.50 23.62 11.10
CA ASP A 126 -10.95 24.79 11.80
C ASP A 126 -9.72 25.40 11.12
N GLY A 127 -9.35 24.85 9.96
CA GLY A 127 -8.24 25.30 9.12
C GLY A 127 -6.90 24.69 9.50
N ARG A 128 -6.84 23.77 10.47
CA ARG A 128 -5.60 23.10 10.89
C ARG A 128 -5.67 21.61 10.56
N LEU A 129 -4.55 21.06 10.10
CA LEU A 129 -4.45 19.62 9.90
C LEU A 129 -4.35 18.89 11.24
N ASP A 130 -5.22 17.91 11.43
CA ASP A 130 -5.22 16.88 12.45
C ASP A 130 -4.51 15.61 11.96
N ILE A 131 -4.17 14.70 12.89
CA ILE A 131 -3.51 13.42 12.56
C ILE A 131 -4.44 12.27 12.93
N TYR A 132 -4.87 11.48 11.94
CA TYR A 132 -5.56 10.21 12.17
C TYR A 132 -4.64 9.02 11.96
N LEU A 133 -4.60 8.09 12.91
CA LEU A 133 -3.75 6.90 12.88
C LEU A 133 -4.57 5.62 12.86
N SER A 134 -4.34 4.81 11.82
CA SER A 134 -4.89 3.46 11.72
C SER A 134 -4.05 2.47 12.54
N ARG A 135 -4.71 1.57 13.26
CA ARG A 135 -4.05 0.59 14.14
C ARG A 135 -4.65 -0.81 13.96
N SER A 136 -3.77 -1.81 14.10
CA SER A 136 -4.13 -3.22 13.90
C SER A 136 -3.24 -4.16 14.73
N GLY A 137 -2.71 -5.22 14.12
CA GLY A 137 -1.86 -6.23 14.74
C GLY A 137 -2.63 -7.28 15.53
N MET A 138 -1.97 -8.39 15.83
CA MET A 138 -2.50 -9.47 16.69
C MET A 138 -2.47 -9.06 18.17
N LEU A 139 -3.15 -7.96 18.48
CA LEU A 139 -3.23 -7.34 19.79
C LEU A 139 -4.66 -7.39 20.32
N LYS A 140 -4.81 -7.20 21.63
CA LYS A 140 -6.13 -7.02 22.24
C LYS A 140 -6.78 -5.72 21.72
N PRO A 141 -8.12 -5.66 21.62
CA PRO A 141 -8.84 -4.49 21.12
C PRO A 141 -8.37 -3.15 21.71
N GLU A 142 -8.11 -3.08 23.01
CA GLU A 142 -7.65 -1.86 23.69
C GLU A 142 -6.30 -1.31 23.20
N ASN A 143 -5.46 -2.14 22.57
CA ASN A 143 -4.13 -1.75 22.09
C ASN A 143 -4.07 -1.49 20.57
N ARG A 144 -5.20 -1.67 19.88
CA ARG A 144 -5.34 -1.49 18.42
C ARG A 144 -6.48 -0.54 18.04
N ARG A 145 -6.95 0.27 18.99
CA ARG A 145 -7.87 1.37 18.69
C ARG A 145 -7.16 2.39 17.81
N ASN A 146 -7.81 2.82 16.74
CA ASN A 146 -7.36 3.97 15.96
C ASN A 146 -7.30 5.23 16.83
N LEU A 147 -6.45 6.19 16.46
CA LEU A 147 -6.25 7.44 17.21
C LEU A 147 -6.52 8.65 16.32
N LEU A 148 -7.01 9.72 16.93
CA LEU A 148 -7.23 11.02 16.29
C LEU A 148 -6.57 12.06 17.18
N TYR A 149 -5.56 12.75 16.67
CA TYR A 149 -4.91 13.86 17.35
C TYR A 149 -5.41 15.16 16.75
N LEU A 150 -6.25 15.88 17.51
CA LEU A 150 -6.71 17.20 17.13
C LEU A 150 -5.59 18.21 17.32
N ASN A 151 -5.45 19.12 16.37
CA ASN A 151 -4.50 20.22 16.40
C ASN A 151 -5.11 21.45 17.10
N GLU A 152 -4.72 21.68 18.34
CA GLU A 152 -5.19 22.80 19.17
C GLU A 152 -4.45 24.12 18.87
N GLY A 153 -3.61 24.12 17.83
CA GLY A 153 -2.86 25.27 17.35
C GLY A 153 -1.37 25.19 17.66
N THR A 154 -0.63 26.15 17.13
CA THR A 154 0.84 26.20 17.22
C THR A 154 1.29 27.05 18.40
N ASP A 155 2.27 26.54 19.17
CA ASP A 155 2.86 27.26 20.29
C ASP A 155 3.79 28.41 19.83
N ALA A 156 4.34 29.17 20.79
CA ALA A 156 5.24 30.30 20.48
C ALA A 156 6.57 29.88 19.83
N ASN A 157 6.91 28.59 19.80
CA ASN A 157 8.11 28.04 19.20
C ASN A 157 7.85 27.41 17.82
N GLY A 158 6.62 27.46 17.31
CA GLY A 158 6.26 26.85 16.03
C GLY A 158 5.93 25.36 16.11
N VAL A 159 5.61 24.84 17.31
CA VAL A 159 5.28 23.42 17.52
C VAL A 159 3.76 23.24 17.66
N PRO A 160 3.11 22.38 16.85
CA PRO A 160 1.68 22.12 16.96
C PRO A 160 1.36 21.44 18.29
N GLN A 161 0.22 21.76 18.90
CA GLN A 161 -0.23 21.17 20.16
C GLN A 161 -1.32 20.14 19.87
N LEU A 162 -1.00 18.87 20.03
CA LEU A 162 -1.85 17.76 19.63
C LEU A 162 -2.53 17.11 20.85
N ARG A 163 -3.83 16.84 20.73
CA ARG A 163 -4.63 16.14 21.75
C ARG A 163 -5.36 14.95 21.16
N GLU A 164 -5.15 13.77 21.76
CA GLU A 164 -5.90 12.55 21.39
C GLU A 164 -7.41 12.73 21.71
N ALA A 165 -8.26 12.41 20.75
CA ALA A 165 -9.71 12.62 20.80
C ALA A 165 -10.53 11.56 20.03
N ALA A 166 -9.98 10.42 19.64
CA ALA A 166 -10.69 9.44 18.80
C ALA A 166 -12.00 8.97 19.45
N ALA A 167 -11.98 8.67 20.75
CA ALA A 167 -13.17 8.22 21.46
C ALA A 167 -14.23 9.33 21.64
N GLU A 168 -13.79 10.59 21.72
CA GLU A 168 -14.69 11.76 21.75
C GLU A 168 -15.46 11.87 20.43
N TRP A 169 -14.78 11.62 19.32
CA TRP A 169 -15.32 11.70 17.97
C TRP A 169 -15.95 10.39 17.46
N GLY A 170 -15.90 9.29 18.21
CA GLY A 170 -16.44 8.00 17.75
C GLY A 170 -15.61 7.33 16.65
N LEU A 171 -14.31 7.65 16.57
CA LEU A 171 -13.35 7.12 15.61
C LEU A 171 -12.27 6.21 16.25
N ASP A 172 -12.45 5.80 17.52
CA ASP A 172 -11.55 4.89 18.24
C ASP A 172 -11.78 3.41 17.87
N ASP A 173 -12.05 3.14 16.59
CA ASP A 173 -12.40 1.80 16.12
C ASP A 173 -11.30 0.80 16.48
N ALA A 174 -11.71 -0.31 17.07
CA ALA A 174 -10.81 -1.34 17.54
C ALA A 174 -10.63 -2.46 16.51
N GLY A 175 -10.96 -2.24 15.23
CA GLY A 175 -10.80 -3.18 14.12
C GLY A 175 -9.34 -3.52 13.82
N TYR A 176 -9.13 -4.30 12.77
CA TYR A 176 -7.79 -4.60 12.25
C TYR A 176 -7.44 -3.62 11.13
N THR A 177 -7.44 -2.32 11.43
CA THR A 177 -7.37 -1.25 10.43
C THR A 177 -6.01 -1.20 9.74
N VAL A 178 -6.01 -1.23 8.40
CA VAL A 178 -4.78 -1.02 7.61
C VAL A 178 -4.63 0.45 7.23
N GLN A 179 -5.68 1.05 6.68
CA GLN A 179 -5.71 2.46 6.31
C GLN A 179 -7.14 2.99 6.47
N THR A 180 -7.24 4.28 6.79
CA THR A 180 -8.51 5.02 6.76
C THR A 180 -8.34 6.17 5.79
N VAL A 181 -9.30 6.33 4.89
CA VAL A 181 -9.38 7.49 3.99
C VAL A 181 -10.58 8.33 4.36
N PHE A 182 -10.45 9.64 4.14
CA PHE A 182 -11.49 10.61 4.43
C PHE A 182 -12.00 11.24 3.14
N LEU A 183 -13.32 11.38 3.03
CA LEU A 183 -14.00 11.83 1.83
C LEU A 183 -15.38 12.38 2.18
N ASP A 184 -15.84 13.39 1.45
CA ASP A 184 -17.21 13.91 1.55
C ASP A 184 -18.12 13.05 0.65
N TYR A 185 -18.55 11.87 1.14
CA TYR A 185 -19.24 10.90 0.28
C TYR A 185 -20.69 11.27 -0.03
N ASP A 186 -21.31 12.08 0.81
CA ASP A 186 -22.70 12.51 0.64
C ASP A 186 -22.86 13.99 0.20
N ARG A 187 -21.74 14.71 0.06
CA ARG A 187 -21.65 16.10 -0.39
C ARG A 187 -22.34 17.10 0.52
N ASP A 188 -22.39 16.82 1.81
CA ASP A 188 -22.91 17.74 2.81
C ASP A 188 -21.87 18.76 3.30
N GLY A 189 -20.61 18.56 2.90
CA GLY A 189 -19.50 19.48 3.09
C GLY A 189 -18.63 19.19 4.30
N ASP A 190 -18.85 18.08 5.02
CA ASP A 190 -17.88 17.53 5.95
C ASP A 190 -17.18 16.26 5.42
N LEU A 191 -16.10 15.85 6.09
CA LEU A 191 -15.36 14.66 5.71
C LEU A 191 -15.81 13.48 6.54
N ASP A 192 -16.25 12.42 5.85
CA ASP A 192 -16.57 11.12 6.40
C ASP A 192 -15.34 10.19 6.39
N ALA A 193 -15.41 9.04 7.05
CA ALA A 193 -14.31 8.10 7.13
C ALA A 193 -14.67 6.71 6.59
N PHE A 194 -13.88 6.23 5.63
CA PHE A 194 -13.88 4.83 5.22
C PHE A 194 -12.72 4.09 5.89
N ILE A 195 -13.03 3.18 6.81
CA ILE A 195 -12.07 2.39 7.59
C ILE A 195 -11.90 1.03 6.91
N MET A 196 -10.73 0.82 6.30
CA MET A 196 -10.38 -0.43 5.63
C MET A 196 -9.68 -1.39 6.60
N ASN A 197 -10.26 -2.58 6.75
CA ASN A 197 -9.82 -3.60 7.69
C ASN A 197 -9.26 -4.83 6.97
N HIS A 198 -8.62 -5.71 7.74
CA HIS A 198 -8.18 -7.01 7.23
C HIS A 198 -8.54 -8.16 8.16
N ALA A 199 -8.67 -9.35 7.58
CA ALA A 199 -8.88 -10.59 8.29
C ALA A 199 -7.57 -11.10 8.91
N THR A 200 -7.67 -11.65 10.12
CA THR A 200 -6.52 -12.17 10.87
C THR A 200 -6.30 -13.67 10.73
N GLY A 201 -7.26 -14.40 10.16
CA GLY A 201 -7.17 -15.84 9.93
C GLY A 201 -6.52 -16.20 8.59
N PHE A 202 -6.21 -17.49 8.40
CA PHE A 202 -5.80 -18.03 7.10
C PHE A 202 -6.96 -18.79 6.46
N PHE A 203 -7.33 -18.43 5.22
CA PHE A 203 -8.25 -19.22 4.42
C PHE A 203 -7.45 -20.09 3.44
N ASN A 204 -7.17 -21.34 3.84
CA ASN A 204 -6.29 -22.24 3.09
C ASN A 204 -7.01 -23.06 2.00
N SER A 205 -8.32 -22.88 1.82
CA SER A 205 -9.11 -23.59 0.82
C SER A 205 -10.27 -22.72 0.33
N PRO A 206 -10.61 -22.78 -0.97
CA PRO A 206 -11.85 -22.21 -1.49
C PRO A 206 -13.12 -22.83 -0.88
N ALA A 207 -13.02 -24.04 -0.32
CA ALA A 207 -14.18 -24.74 0.24
C ALA A 207 -14.69 -24.06 1.52
N GLY A 208 -15.97 -23.70 1.54
CA GLY A 208 -16.64 -23.16 2.72
C GLY A 208 -16.43 -21.66 2.96
N LEU A 209 -15.84 -20.94 1.99
CA LEU A 209 -15.79 -19.48 2.02
C LEU A 209 -17.20 -18.89 1.92
N ASN A 210 -17.43 -17.81 2.66
CA ASN A 210 -18.73 -17.15 2.72
C ASN A 210 -18.57 -15.64 2.55
N LEU A 211 -18.87 -15.15 1.35
CA LEU A 211 -18.81 -13.73 0.97
C LEU A 211 -19.74 -12.82 1.78
N THR A 212 -20.72 -13.38 2.49
CA THR A 212 -21.66 -12.61 3.31
C THR A 212 -21.37 -12.70 4.81
N ALA A 213 -20.29 -13.37 5.21
CA ALA A 213 -19.90 -13.43 6.61
C ALA A 213 -19.56 -12.01 7.10
N LYS A 214 -20.04 -11.63 8.29
CA LYS A 214 -19.79 -10.32 8.89
C LYS A 214 -18.99 -10.51 10.16
N ASP A 215 -18.02 -9.63 10.37
CA ASP A 215 -17.22 -9.57 11.60
C ASP A 215 -16.92 -8.09 11.89
N PRO A 216 -17.31 -7.58 13.08
CA PRO A 216 -17.18 -6.16 13.40
C PRO A 216 -15.74 -5.69 13.49
N ASP A 217 -14.75 -6.58 13.61
CA ASP A 217 -13.34 -6.19 13.72
C ASP A 217 -12.58 -6.33 12.39
N ARG A 218 -13.14 -7.06 11.41
CA ARG A 218 -12.42 -7.43 10.17
C ARG A 218 -13.03 -6.87 8.90
N GLY A 219 -14.33 -6.59 8.89
CA GLY A 219 -14.97 -5.99 7.74
C GLY A 219 -14.74 -4.49 7.68
N ASP A 220 -14.71 -3.95 6.46
CA ASP A 220 -14.62 -2.51 6.22
C ASP A 220 -15.83 -1.77 6.80
N LYS A 221 -15.64 -0.49 7.12
CA LYS A 221 -16.69 0.38 7.69
C LYS A 221 -16.74 1.72 6.99
N LEU A 222 -17.95 2.25 6.84
CA LEU A 222 -18.16 3.65 6.50
C LEU A 222 -18.75 4.36 7.72
N MET A 223 -18.11 5.45 8.11
CA MET A 223 -18.44 6.27 9.25
C MET A 223 -18.84 7.66 8.77
N GLU A 224 -20.09 8.04 8.98
CA GLU A 224 -20.61 9.34 8.59
C GLU A 224 -20.32 10.36 9.68
N ASN A 225 -19.78 11.52 9.31
CA ASN A 225 -19.60 12.63 10.23
C ASN A 225 -20.97 13.31 10.46
N ARG A 226 -21.27 13.60 11.73
CA ARG A 226 -22.52 14.25 12.14
C ARG A 226 -22.24 15.60 12.81
N GLY A 227 -21.07 16.17 12.54
CA GLY A 227 -20.55 17.42 13.08
C GLY A 227 -19.78 17.26 14.39
N ASP A 228 -20.36 16.61 15.41
CA ASP A 228 -19.71 16.41 16.72
C ASP A 228 -19.20 14.98 16.96
N ARG A 229 -19.50 14.06 16.04
CA ARG A 229 -19.15 12.63 16.14
C ARG A 229 -19.36 11.91 14.82
N PHE A 230 -18.67 10.79 14.69
CA PHE A 230 -18.86 9.83 13.62
C PHE A 230 -19.86 8.74 14.01
N VAL A 231 -20.64 8.26 13.04
CA VAL A 231 -21.64 7.21 13.19
C VAL A 231 -21.47 6.18 12.09
N GLU A 232 -21.38 4.90 12.45
CA GLU A 232 -21.28 3.84 11.45
C GLU A 232 -22.56 3.73 10.61
N VAL A 233 -22.40 3.80 9.28
CA VAL A 233 -23.46 3.66 8.27
C VAL A 233 -23.17 2.56 7.24
N THR A 234 -22.16 1.73 7.47
CA THR A 234 -21.66 0.67 6.58
C THR A 234 -22.76 -0.10 5.83
N THR A 235 -23.76 -0.62 6.56
CA THR A 235 -24.82 -1.45 5.97
C THR A 235 -25.81 -0.60 5.17
N GLN A 236 -26.16 0.58 5.68
CA GLN A 236 -27.09 1.51 5.06
C GLN A 236 -26.53 2.07 3.75
N ALA A 237 -25.23 2.35 3.73
CA ALA A 237 -24.51 2.85 2.57
C ALA A 237 -24.18 1.76 1.54
N GLY A 238 -24.42 0.47 1.82
CA GLY A 238 -24.19 -0.60 0.85
C GLY A 238 -22.74 -1.07 0.72
N ILE A 239 -21.89 -0.81 1.72
CA ILE A 239 -20.48 -1.26 1.74
C ILE A 239 -20.39 -2.75 2.12
N GLN A 240 -19.57 -3.51 1.39
CA GLN A 240 -19.30 -4.92 1.70
C GLN A 240 -18.34 -5.05 2.88
N SER A 241 -18.90 -5.23 4.07
CA SER A 241 -18.13 -5.51 5.28
C SER A 241 -17.89 -7.03 5.46
N ASN A 242 -17.11 -7.67 4.59
CA ASN A 242 -16.89 -9.13 4.67
C ASN A 242 -15.87 -9.49 5.78
N ALA A 243 -16.16 -10.51 6.58
CA ALA A 243 -15.28 -11.05 7.62
C ALA A 243 -13.96 -11.63 7.09
N MET A 244 -13.92 -11.93 5.78
CA MET A 244 -12.76 -12.42 5.05
C MET A 244 -12.02 -11.32 4.29
N GLY A 245 -12.49 -10.05 4.36
CA GLY A 245 -11.84 -8.93 3.70
C GLY A 245 -10.38 -8.83 4.11
N TYR A 246 -9.48 -8.62 3.15
CA TYR A 246 -8.05 -8.44 3.39
C TYR A 246 -7.62 -7.11 2.77
N GLY A 247 -8.24 -6.03 3.22
CA GLY A 247 -8.00 -4.70 2.68
C GLY A 247 -6.54 -4.28 2.85
N LEU A 248 -5.88 -3.92 1.74
CA LEU A 248 -4.48 -3.46 1.74
C LEU A 248 -4.24 -2.12 1.03
N GLY A 249 -5.21 -1.64 0.25
CA GLY A 249 -5.16 -0.37 -0.43
C GLY A 249 -6.55 0.17 -0.71
N VAL A 250 -6.71 1.49 -0.61
CA VAL A 250 -7.95 2.18 -0.96
C VAL A 250 -7.63 3.47 -1.70
N ALA A 251 -8.28 3.66 -2.85
CA ALA A 251 -8.24 4.88 -3.63
C ALA A 251 -9.63 5.53 -3.64
N VAL A 252 -9.64 6.86 -3.51
CA VAL A 252 -10.84 7.70 -3.62
C VAL A 252 -10.70 8.54 -4.87
N GLU A 253 -11.64 8.42 -5.81
CA GLU A 253 -11.57 9.13 -7.08
C GLU A 253 -12.95 9.19 -7.75
N ASP A 254 -13.23 10.17 -8.63
CA ASP A 254 -14.46 10.24 -9.43
C ASP A 254 -14.33 9.36 -10.69
N LEU A 255 -14.37 8.04 -10.49
CA LEU A 255 -14.10 7.01 -11.51
C LEU A 255 -15.15 7.00 -12.62
N ASN A 256 -16.36 7.49 -12.35
CA ASN A 256 -17.45 7.55 -13.32
C ASN A 256 -17.77 8.98 -13.83
N ARG A 257 -17.04 9.99 -13.35
CA ARG A 257 -17.12 11.41 -13.73
C ARG A 257 -18.49 12.05 -13.50
N ASP A 258 -19.17 11.66 -12.44
CA ASP A 258 -20.45 12.26 -12.05
C ASP A 258 -20.29 13.34 -10.96
N GLY A 259 -19.07 13.61 -10.53
CA GLY A 259 -18.73 14.61 -9.52
C GLY A 259 -18.93 14.13 -8.08
N TRP A 260 -18.99 12.82 -7.85
CA TRP A 260 -19.05 12.19 -6.54
C TRP A 260 -17.85 11.25 -6.33
N PRO A 261 -17.33 11.14 -5.10
CA PRO A 261 -16.21 10.26 -4.84
C PRO A 261 -16.65 8.79 -4.90
N ASP A 262 -15.96 8.01 -5.72
CA ASP A 262 -16.04 6.56 -5.81
C ASP A 262 -14.87 5.92 -5.02
N LEU A 263 -14.96 4.61 -4.76
CA LEU A 263 -13.93 3.87 -4.02
C LEU A 263 -13.45 2.65 -4.82
N TYR A 264 -12.13 2.45 -4.87
CA TYR A 264 -11.52 1.17 -5.25
C TYR A 264 -10.79 0.59 -4.03
N VAL A 265 -11.13 -0.62 -3.62
CA VAL A 265 -10.56 -1.31 -2.44
C VAL A 265 -9.86 -2.58 -2.89
N SER A 266 -8.55 -2.64 -2.64
CA SER A 266 -7.70 -3.81 -2.90
C SER A 266 -7.86 -4.84 -1.80
N ASN A 267 -8.09 -6.11 -2.18
CA ASN A 267 -8.12 -7.23 -1.24
C ASN A 267 -7.05 -8.29 -1.56
N ASP A 268 -6.44 -8.82 -0.50
CA ASP A 268 -5.49 -9.92 -0.58
C ASP A 268 -6.19 -11.30 -0.69
N PHE A 269 -5.47 -12.27 -1.24
CA PHE A 269 -5.84 -13.69 -1.34
C PHE A 269 -7.05 -14.04 -2.23
N TYR A 270 -8.17 -14.39 -1.59
CA TYR A 270 -9.36 -14.94 -2.26
C TYR A 270 -10.45 -13.89 -2.36
N GLU A 271 -10.50 -12.97 -1.41
CA GLU A 271 -11.41 -11.85 -1.48
C GLU A 271 -11.01 -10.99 -2.67
N HIS A 272 -11.98 -10.68 -3.51
CA HIS A 272 -11.75 -9.88 -4.70
C HIS A 272 -11.73 -8.39 -4.33
N ASP A 273 -11.10 -7.59 -5.19
CA ASP A 273 -11.16 -6.14 -5.08
C ASP A 273 -12.60 -5.64 -5.24
N TYR A 274 -12.93 -4.57 -4.53
CA TYR A 274 -14.23 -3.91 -4.66
C TYR A 274 -14.10 -2.60 -5.44
N LEU A 275 -15.05 -2.38 -6.35
CA LEU A 275 -15.24 -1.08 -7.00
C LEU A 275 -16.63 -0.57 -6.63
N TYR A 276 -16.67 0.45 -5.77
CA TYR A 276 -17.91 1.10 -5.35
C TYR A 276 -18.10 2.39 -6.12
N LEU A 277 -19.18 2.47 -6.90
CA LEU A 277 -19.61 3.75 -7.44
C LEU A 277 -20.69 4.37 -6.56
N ASN A 278 -20.58 5.66 -6.31
CA ASN A 278 -21.51 6.42 -5.49
C ASN A 278 -22.86 6.59 -6.22
N ASN A 279 -23.97 6.36 -5.52
CA ASN A 279 -25.31 6.51 -6.08
C ASN A 279 -25.90 7.93 -5.88
N GLN A 280 -25.13 8.87 -5.33
CA GLN A 280 -25.52 10.27 -5.10
C GLN A 280 -26.70 10.44 -4.13
N ASN A 281 -26.85 9.49 -3.20
CA ASN A 281 -27.97 9.45 -2.27
C ASN A 281 -27.57 8.86 -0.89
N GLY A 282 -26.29 8.96 -0.55
CA GLY A 282 -25.72 8.38 0.67
C GLY A 282 -25.51 6.86 0.60
N THR A 283 -25.49 6.28 -0.61
CA THR A 283 -25.22 4.84 -0.80
C THR A 283 -24.27 4.60 -1.96
N PHE A 284 -23.64 3.43 -1.95
CA PHE A 284 -22.76 2.92 -2.97
C PHE A 284 -23.33 1.67 -3.62
N ARG A 285 -22.87 1.38 -4.83
CA ARG A 285 -23.06 0.09 -5.50
C ARG A 285 -21.71 -0.53 -5.83
N GLU A 286 -21.52 -1.76 -5.38
CA GLU A 286 -20.37 -2.59 -5.77
C GLU A 286 -20.58 -3.06 -7.22
N VAL A 287 -19.60 -2.84 -8.10
CA VAL A 287 -19.70 -3.15 -9.53
C VAL A 287 -18.47 -3.83 -10.13
N SER A 288 -17.52 -4.31 -9.34
CA SER A 288 -16.28 -4.96 -9.82
C SER A 288 -16.57 -6.02 -10.89
N HIS A 289 -17.51 -6.94 -10.66
CA HIS A 289 -17.90 -7.99 -11.61
C HIS A 289 -18.45 -7.50 -12.95
N LYS A 290 -19.05 -6.31 -12.98
CA LYS A 290 -19.56 -5.69 -14.21
C LYS A 290 -18.47 -4.87 -14.90
N ALA A 291 -17.69 -4.13 -14.12
CA ALA A 291 -16.75 -3.13 -14.60
C ALA A 291 -15.41 -3.74 -15.01
N LEU A 292 -14.94 -4.77 -14.31
CA LEU A 292 -13.64 -5.39 -14.46
C LEU A 292 -13.77 -6.75 -15.16
N ARG A 293 -12.78 -7.09 -15.99
CA ARG A 293 -12.72 -8.41 -16.65
C ARG A 293 -11.92 -9.42 -15.84
N HIS A 294 -10.84 -8.94 -15.24
CA HIS A 294 -10.02 -9.63 -14.26
C HIS A 294 -9.26 -8.58 -13.45
N MET A 295 -8.65 -9.02 -12.35
CA MET A 295 -7.96 -8.19 -11.36
C MET A 295 -6.75 -8.94 -10.79
N SER A 296 -5.99 -8.28 -9.92
CA SER A 296 -4.88 -8.89 -9.19
C SER A 296 -5.39 -9.93 -8.18
N ASN A 297 -4.54 -10.86 -7.74
CA ASN A 297 -4.90 -11.89 -6.74
C ASN A 297 -4.38 -11.54 -5.35
N TYR A 298 -3.23 -10.90 -5.30
CA TYR A 298 -2.63 -10.42 -4.06
C TYR A 298 -2.64 -8.91 -4.13
N SER A 299 -3.82 -8.31 -4.19
CA SER A 299 -3.94 -6.86 -4.34
C SER A 299 -3.41 -6.18 -3.09
N MET A 300 -2.29 -5.48 -3.25
CA MET A 300 -1.61 -4.75 -2.19
C MET A 300 -2.12 -3.30 -2.20
N GLY A 301 -1.25 -2.29 -2.29
CA GLY A 301 -1.69 -0.91 -2.49
C GLY A 301 -2.22 -0.66 -3.90
N ASN A 302 -3.03 0.39 -4.00
CA ASN A 302 -3.54 0.94 -5.24
C ASN A 302 -3.37 2.46 -5.25
N ASP A 303 -3.46 3.04 -6.44
CA ASP A 303 -3.53 4.48 -6.68
C ASP A 303 -4.31 4.72 -7.97
N ALA A 304 -4.92 5.91 -8.09
CA ALA A 304 -5.75 6.27 -9.24
C ALA A 304 -5.33 7.62 -9.84
N ALA A 305 -5.18 7.66 -11.16
CA ALA A 305 -4.90 8.88 -11.91
C ALA A 305 -5.25 8.71 -13.38
N ASP A 306 -5.53 9.81 -14.08
CA ASP A 306 -5.66 9.82 -15.54
C ASP A 306 -4.27 9.67 -16.19
N ILE A 307 -3.86 8.44 -16.50
CA ILE A 307 -2.51 8.15 -17.00
C ILE A 307 -2.36 8.41 -18.51
N ASN A 308 -3.48 8.54 -19.21
CA ASN A 308 -3.51 8.70 -20.66
C ASN A 308 -4.00 10.09 -21.13
N ASN A 309 -4.32 10.97 -20.18
CA ASN A 309 -4.84 12.32 -20.39
C ASN A 309 -6.18 12.35 -21.19
N ASP A 310 -7.03 11.33 -21.05
CA ASP A 310 -8.36 11.29 -21.70
C ASP A 310 -9.49 11.84 -20.81
N GLY A 311 -9.13 12.26 -19.60
CA GLY A 311 -9.99 12.84 -18.59
C GLY A 311 -10.72 11.81 -17.72
N TRP A 312 -10.44 10.52 -17.86
CA TRP A 312 -10.98 9.45 -17.01
C TRP A 312 -9.88 8.86 -16.13
N PRO A 313 -10.03 8.89 -14.80
CA PRO A 313 -9.04 8.28 -13.92
C PRO A 313 -8.97 6.76 -14.12
N ASP A 314 -7.74 6.27 -14.19
CA ASP A 314 -7.36 4.86 -14.28
C ASP A 314 -6.89 4.35 -12.93
N VAL A 315 -6.90 3.04 -12.70
CA VAL A 315 -6.50 2.45 -11.41
C VAL A 315 -5.31 1.53 -11.58
N MET A 316 -4.23 1.79 -10.83
CA MET A 316 -3.09 0.90 -10.72
C MET A 316 -3.20 0.07 -9.43
N VAL A 317 -3.13 -1.26 -9.54
CA VAL A 317 -3.20 -2.20 -8.42
C VAL A 317 -1.97 -3.08 -8.40
N LEU A 318 -1.25 -3.10 -7.28
CA LEU A 318 -0.04 -3.88 -7.14
C LEU A 318 -0.33 -5.32 -6.69
N ASP A 319 0.52 -6.23 -7.14
CA ASP A 319 0.62 -7.64 -6.74
C ASP A 319 2.09 -7.95 -6.38
N MET A 320 2.44 -9.21 -6.16
CA MET A 320 3.75 -9.64 -5.66
C MET A 320 4.60 -10.43 -6.67
N VAL A 321 4.24 -10.39 -7.96
CA VAL A 321 4.95 -11.18 -8.98
C VAL A 321 6.34 -10.62 -9.28
N ALA A 322 7.37 -11.45 -9.07
CA ALA A 322 8.75 -11.08 -9.34
C ALA A 322 9.05 -10.89 -10.84
N GLU A 323 10.01 -10.03 -11.16
CA GLU A 323 10.50 -9.83 -12.53
C GLU A 323 11.52 -10.91 -12.93
N ASP A 324 12.38 -11.35 -11.98
CA ASP A 324 13.45 -12.30 -12.27
C ASP A 324 13.03 -13.76 -12.07
N ASN A 325 13.56 -14.63 -12.94
CA ASN A 325 13.22 -16.05 -12.95
C ASN A 325 13.62 -16.80 -11.66
N ARG A 326 14.64 -16.35 -10.91
CA ARG A 326 15.03 -17.01 -9.65
C ARG A 326 13.99 -16.73 -8.57
N ARG A 327 13.64 -15.46 -8.34
CA ARG A 327 12.67 -15.06 -7.31
C ARG A 327 11.27 -15.56 -7.64
N LEU A 328 10.87 -15.55 -8.92
CA LEU A 328 9.63 -16.19 -9.38
C LEU A 328 9.55 -17.66 -8.92
N LYS A 329 10.58 -18.47 -9.20
CA LYS A 329 10.59 -19.89 -8.82
C LYS A 329 10.76 -20.13 -7.32
N ALA A 330 11.42 -19.20 -6.63
CA ALA A 330 11.67 -19.32 -5.21
C ALA A 330 10.44 -18.96 -4.39
N ASN A 331 9.74 -17.87 -4.72
CA ASN A 331 8.76 -17.22 -3.84
C ASN A 331 7.31 -17.32 -4.34
N MET A 332 7.07 -17.56 -5.63
CA MET A 332 5.73 -17.65 -6.21
C MET A 332 5.33 -19.10 -6.49
N SER A 333 4.13 -19.47 -6.04
CA SER A 333 3.48 -20.70 -6.47
C SER A 333 2.77 -20.48 -7.80
N GLY A 334 2.60 -21.54 -8.59
CA GLY A 334 1.64 -21.50 -9.70
C GLY A 334 0.20 -21.44 -9.18
N MET A 335 -0.70 -20.89 -10.01
CA MET A 335 -2.14 -20.93 -9.74
C MET A 335 -2.69 -22.33 -10.03
N ASN A 336 -3.41 -22.93 -9.08
CA ASN A 336 -4.10 -24.19 -9.30
C ASN A 336 -5.40 -23.94 -10.09
N PRO A 337 -5.56 -24.51 -11.30
CA PRO A 337 -6.76 -24.29 -12.10
C PRO A 337 -8.05 -24.73 -11.43
N GLU A 338 -8.04 -25.82 -10.65
CA GLU A 338 -9.23 -26.30 -9.95
C GLU A 338 -9.68 -25.32 -8.87
N ASP A 339 -8.75 -24.83 -8.04
CA ASP A 339 -9.03 -23.84 -7.01
C ASP A 339 -9.47 -22.49 -7.63
N PHE A 340 -8.83 -22.09 -8.73
CA PHE A 340 -9.18 -20.87 -9.47
C PHE A 340 -10.63 -20.89 -9.94
N TYR A 341 -11.06 -21.94 -10.66
CA TYR A 341 -12.44 -22.01 -11.15
C TYR A 341 -13.43 -22.26 -10.00
N ALA A 342 -13.03 -22.95 -8.93
CA ALA A 342 -13.87 -23.07 -7.75
C ALA A 342 -14.14 -21.71 -7.10
N LEU A 343 -13.17 -20.79 -7.04
CA LEU A 343 -13.40 -19.43 -6.55
C LEU A 343 -14.36 -18.67 -7.47
N VAL A 344 -14.12 -18.68 -8.79
CA VAL A 344 -14.99 -18.03 -9.77
C VAL A 344 -16.44 -18.55 -9.68
N ASP A 345 -16.62 -19.86 -9.60
CA ASP A 345 -17.94 -20.51 -9.51
C ASP A 345 -18.66 -20.19 -8.18
N ASN A 346 -17.91 -19.86 -7.11
CA ASN A 346 -18.45 -19.42 -5.83
C ASN A 346 -18.74 -17.91 -5.77
N GLY A 347 -18.64 -17.19 -6.90
CA GLY A 347 -18.97 -15.78 -6.99
C GLY A 347 -17.83 -14.84 -6.62
N PHE A 348 -16.60 -15.34 -6.46
CA PHE A 348 -15.41 -14.49 -6.49
C PHE A 348 -15.06 -14.09 -7.93
N HIS A 349 -14.00 -13.33 -8.10
CA HIS A 349 -13.60 -12.79 -9.40
C HIS A 349 -12.53 -13.65 -10.11
N HIS A 350 -12.29 -13.34 -11.39
CA HIS A 350 -11.08 -13.77 -12.10
C HIS A 350 -9.89 -12.96 -11.59
N GLN A 351 -9.06 -13.58 -10.75
CA GLN A 351 -7.95 -12.97 -10.04
C GLN A 351 -6.63 -13.57 -10.52
N TYR A 352 -5.63 -12.77 -10.88
CA TYR A 352 -4.35 -13.26 -11.39
C TYR A 352 -3.17 -12.68 -10.61
N MET A 353 -2.10 -13.46 -10.44
CA MET A 353 -0.92 -13.08 -9.66
C MET A 353 0.02 -12.15 -10.45
N PHE A 354 -0.44 -10.94 -10.76
CA PHE A 354 0.35 -9.85 -11.35
C PHE A 354 -0.34 -8.51 -11.13
N ASN A 355 0.42 -7.42 -11.22
CA ASN A 355 -0.15 -6.08 -11.08
C ASN A 355 -1.17 -5.82 -12.18
N SER A 356 -2.27 -5.17 -11.81
CA SER A 356 -3.31 -4.77 -12.75
C SER A 356 -3.24 -3.26 -13.01
N LEU A 357 -3.31 -2.87 -14.29
CA LEU A 357 -3.53 -1.48 -14.69
C LEU A 357 -4.90 -1.39 -15.36
N HIS A 358 -5.91 -0.96 -14.62
CA HIS A 358 -7.28 -0.82 -15.07
C HIS A 358 -7.46 0.52 -15.79
N LEU A 359 -7.38 0.47 -17.12
CA LEU A 359 -7.66 1.58 -18.02
C LEU A 359 -9.17 1.81 -18.14
N ASN A 360 -9.64 2.97 -17.71
CA ASN A 360 -11.04 3.38 -17.75
C ASN A 360 -11.50 3.57 -19.20
N ARG A 361 -12.72 3.11 -19.50
CA ARG A 361 -13.29 3.16 -20.85
C ARG A 361 -14.33 4.27 -21.01
N GLY A 362 -14.57 5.07 -19.96
CA GLY A 362 -15.56 6.14 -19.94
C GLY A 362 -17.01 5.65 -20.01
N ASN A 363 -17.25 4.40 -19.64
CA ASN A 363 -18.58 3.77 -19.66
C ASN A 363 -18.78 2.79 -18.51
N GLU A 364 -18.16 3.07 -17.36
CA GLU A 364 -18.13 2.23 -16.16
C GLU A 364 -17.51 0.84 -16.38
N THR A 365 -16.66 0.69 -17.40
CA THR A 365 -15.89 -0.53 -17.62
C THR A 365 -14.42 -0.20 -17.76
N PHE A 366 -13.57 -1.17 -17.45
CA PHE A 366 -12.13 -1.03 -17.50
C PHE A 366 -11.51 -2.12 -18.38
N SER A 367 -10.39 -1.78 -19.02
CA SER A 367 -9.50 -2.74 -19.68
C SER A 367 -8.27 -2.93 -18.81
N GLU A 368 -7.93 -4.17 -18.48
CA GLU A 368 -6.66 -4.45 -17.81
C GLU A 368 -5.51 -4.41 -18.84
N MET A 369 -4.48 -3.63 -18.54
CA MET A 369 -3.40 -3.27 -19.47
C MET A 369 -1.99 -3.51 -18.92
N GLY A 370 -1.81 -4.01 -17.70
CA GLY A 370 -0.55 -4.04 -16.96
C GLY A 370 0.58 -4.72 -17.73
N GLN A 371 0.29 -5.86 -18.36
CA GLN A 371 1.28 -6.58 -19.19
C GLN A 371 1.61 -5.82 -20.49
N LEU A 372 0.61 -5.22 -21.14
CA LEU A 372 0.79 -4.46 -22.38
C LEU A 372 1.54 -3.13 -22.13
N ALA A 373 1.29 -2.53 -20.98
CA ALA A 373 1.91 -1.30 -20.50
C ALA A 373 3.34 -1.52 -20.01
N GLY A 374 3.67 -2.73 -19.55
CA GLY A 374 5.01 -3.11 -19.09
C GLY A 374 5.23 -2.93 -17.58
N VAL A 375 4.15 -2.88 -16.79
CA VAL A 375 4.16 -2.61 -15.34
C VAL A 375 3.62 -3.79 -14.50
N SER A 376 3.42 -4.96 -15.10
CA SER A 376 2.79 -6.12 -14.46
C SER A 376 3.64 -6.80 -13.39
N ASN A 377 4.97 -6.59 -13.38
CA ASN A 377 5.90 -7.35 -12.55
C ASN A 377 6.83 -6.42 -11.77
N THR A 378 6.61 -6.31 -10.46
CA THR A 378 7.40 -5.45 -9.56
C THR A 378 7.87 -6.16 -8.29
N ASP A 379 7.81 -7.49 -8.21
CA ASP A 379 8.10 -8.26 -6.99
C ASP A 379 7.13 -7.88 -5.84
N TRP A 380 7.46 -8.18 -4.58
CA TRP A 380 6.60 -7.94 -3.42
C TRP A 380 6.31 -6.46 -3.14
N SER A 381 5.33 -5.92 -3.85
CA SER A 381 5.08 -4.48 -3.96
C SER A 381 4.07 -3.99 -2.92
N TRP A 382 4.14 -2.71 -2.56
CA TRP A 382 3.29 -2.15 -1.50
C TRP A 382 2.55 -0.88 -1.93
N ALA A 383 3.23 0.24 -2.12
CA ALA A 383 2.63 1.54 -2.42
C ALA A 383 2.93 1.94 -3.86
N PRO A 384 1.91 2.07 -4.73
CA PRO A 384 2.04 2.75 -6.01
C PRO A 384 1.83 4.25 -5.82
N LEU A 385 2.56 5.08 -6.56
CA LEU A 385 2.34 6.52 -6.64
C LEU A 385 2.36 6.93 -8.11
N LEU A 386 1.23 7.45 -8.59
CA LEU A 386 1.06 8.01 -9.92
C LEU A 386 1.24 9.52 -9.87
N ALA A 387 2.31 10.02 -10.48
CA ALA A 387 2.63 11.45 -10.52
C ALA A 387 3.46 11.76 -11.76
N ASP A 388 3.47 13.02 -12.19
CA ASP A 388 4.35 13.47 -13.27
C ASP A 388 5.72 13.80 -12.67
N PHE A 389 6.60 12.79 -12.56
CA PHE A 389 7.84 12.92 -11.80
C PHE A 389 8.92 13.67 -12.59
N ASP A 390 8.87 13.64 -13.92
CA ASP A 390 9.83 14.35 -14.78
C ASP A 390 9.26 15.62 -15.44
N ASN A 391 8.03 16.01 -15.06
CA ASN A 391 7.31 17.20 -15.50
C ASN A 391 7.08 17.25 -17.03
N ASP A 392 6.85 16.10 -17.66
CA ASP A 392 6.60 15.99 -19.11
C ASP A 392 5.11 15.97 -19.49
N GLY A 393 4.22 16.06 -18.50
CA GLY A 393 2.76 16.09 -18.63
C GLY A 393 2.10 14.72 -18.56
N TRP A 394 2.86 13.64 -18.34
CA TRP A 394 2.34 12.28 -18.23
C TRP A 394 2.56 11.71 -16.84
N LYS A 395 1.58 10.97 -16.33
CA LYS A 395 1.70 10.33 -15.02
C LYS A 395 2.62 9.11 -15.14
N ASP A 396 3.75 9.19 -14.48
CA ASP A 396 4.71 8.12 -14.21
C ASP A 396 4.26 7.27 -13.02
N LEU A 397 4.92 6.14 -12.79
CA LEU A 397 4.60 5.22 -11.70
C LEU A 397 5.83 4.92 -10.85
N TYR A 398 5.75 5.21 -9.55
CA TYR A 398 6.69 4.73 -8.54
C TYR A 398 6.06 3.62 -7.70
N VAL A 399 6.83 2.59 -7.35
CA VAL A 399 6.37 1.42 -6.58
C VAL A 399 7.37 1.08 -5.49
N THR A 400 6.93 1.12 -4.23
CA THR A 400 7.72 0.59 -3.11
C THR A 400 7.67 -0.93 -3.07
N ASN A 401 8.77 -1.52 -2.61
CA ASN A 401 8.97 -2.95 -2.73
C ASN A 401 9.78 -3.57 -1.59
N GLY A 402 9.60 -4.88 -1.42
CA GLY A 402 10.40 -5.73 -0.58
C GLY A 402 9.63 -6.31 0.59
N LEU A 403 9.87 -7.58 0.87
CA LEU A 403 9.42 -8.26 2.08
C LEU A 403 10.65 -8.56 2.93
N ARG A 404 10.61 -8.19 4.22
CA ARG A 404 11.77 -8.32 5.11
C ARG A 404 12.34 -9.74 5.12
N LYS A 405 11.47 -10.75 5.11
CA LYS A 405 11.84 -12.16 4.99
C LYS A 405 10.87 -12.91 4.07
N ASP A 406 11.42 -13.72 3.18
CA ASP A 406 10.66 -14.46 2.17
C ASP A 406 9.98 -15.70 2.78
N ALA A 407 8.91 -15.50 3.55
CA ALA A 407 8.16 -16.59 4.21
C ALA A 407 7.54 -17.59 3.23
N ARG A 408 7.30 -17.15 1.99
CA ARG A 408 6.77 -17.99 0.90
C ARG A 408 7.86 -18.74 0.13
N ASN A 409 9.13 -18.53 0.46
CA ASN A 409 10.25 -19.19 -0.20
C ASN A 409 10.13 -20.72 -0.12
N THR A 410 10.23 -21.40 -1.26
CA THR A 410 9.97 -22.83 -1.41
C THR A 410 10.96 -23.68 -0.60
N ASP A 411 12.24 -23.33 -0.61
CA ASP A 411 13.26 -24.05 0.15
C ASP A 411 13.04 -23.88 1.66
N PHE A 412 12.72 -22.66 2.09
CA PHE A 412 12.35 -22.39 3.47
C PHE A 412 11.12 -23.21 3.89
N ARG A 413 10.03 -23.17 3.12
CA ARG A 413 8.79 -23.91 3.41
C ARG A 413 9.03 -25.41 3.53
N ASN A 414 9.82 -25.99 2.64
CA ASN A 414 10.19 -27.40 2.68
C ASN A 414 10.99 -27.75 3.95
N SER A 415 11.99 -26.92 4.29
CA SER A 415 12.81 -27.14 5.49
C SER A 415 12.01 -26.96 6.78
N PHE A 416 11.07 -26.01 6.81
CA PHE A 416 10.20 -25.76 7.95
C PHE A 416 9.18 -26.87 8.13
N ALA A 417 8.59 -27.39 7.05
CA ALA A 417 7.72 -28.56 7.10
C ALA A 417 8.45 -29.79 7.67
N ALA A 418 9.67 -30.05 7.20
CA ALA A 418 10.49 -31.13 7.73
C ALA A 418 10.85 -30.96 9.23
N LEU A 419 11.02 -29.71 9.69
CA LEU A 419 11.20 -29.41 11.11
C LEU A 419 9.96 -29.77 11.93
N LEU A 420 8.77 -29.38 11.46
CA LEU A 420 7.50 -29.72 12.11
C LEU A 420 7.30 -31.24 12.18
N ASP A 421 7.52 -31.95 11.07
CA ASP A 421 7.40 -33.41 11.00
C ASP A 421 8.35 -34.10 11.98
N LYS A 422 9.61 -33.65 12.06
CA LYS A 422 10.61 -34.19 12.98
C LYS A 422 10.25 -33.93 14.45
N ALA A 423 9.70 -32.76 14.75
CA ALA A 423 9.27 -32.40 16.09
C ALA A 423 8.00 -33.14 16.53
N GLY A 424 7.28 -33.78 15.59
CA GLY A 424 5.93 -34.31 15.85
C GLY A 424 4.96 -33.20 16.26
N ALA A 425 5.23 -31.96 15.83
CA ALA A 425 4.50 -30.79 16.25
C ALA A 425 3.14 -30.70 15.54
N ASP A 426 2.12 -30.22 16.26
CA ASP A 426 0.83 -29.86 15.66
C ASP A 426 1.04 -28.88 14.48
N PRO A 427 0.30 -28.99 13.36
CA PRO A 427 0.20 -27.94 12.34
C PRO A 427 -0.05 -26.51 12.89
N ASN A 428 -0.61 -26.37 14.10
CA ASN A 428 -0.75 -25.10 14.84
C ASN A 428 0.56 -24.59 15.48
N ARG A 429 1.67 -25.33 15.32
CA ARG A 429 3.05 -24.93 15.66
C ARG A 429 3.28 -24.62 17.15
N THR A 430 2.43 -25.15 18.03
CA THR A 430 2.48 -24.90 19.48
C THR A 430 3.64 -25.60 20.19
N ASP A 431 4.19 -26.65 19.58
CA ASP A 431 5.10 -27.58 20.25
C ASP A 431 6.59 -27.32 19.97
N LEU A 432 6.91 -26.41 19.05
CA LEU A 432 8.30 -26.01 18.78
C LEU A 432 8.89 -25.25 19.98
N THR A 433 10.12 -25.63 20.33
CA THR A 433 10.96 -24.92 21.31
C THR A 433 11.36 -23.52 20.83
N THR A 434 11.82 -22.68 21.74
CA THR A 434 12.29 -21.32 21.39
C THR A 434 13.49 -21.39 20.44
N GLU A 435 14.40 -22.34 20.65
CA GLU A 435 15.58 -22.56 19.83
C GLU A 435 15.21 -23.01 18.41
N GLU A 436 14.23 -23.91 18.26
CA GLU A 436 13.72 -24.33 16.94
C GLU A 436 13.05 -23.18 16.20
N TRP A 437 12.29 -22.33 16.89
CA TRP A 437 11.72 -21.11 16.31
C TRP A 437 12.80 -20.15 15.83
N GLN A 438 13.83 -19.91 16.65
CA GLN A 438 14.95 -19.06 16.27
C GLN A 438 15.70 -19.62 15.06
N GLN A 439 15.91 -20.95 15.01
CA GLN A 439 16.54 -21.61 13.87
C GLN A 439 15.70 -21.46 12.60
N ALA A 440 14.38 -21.66 12.68
CA ALA A 440 13.46 -21.48 11.57
C ALA A 440 13.52 -20.04 11.02
N LEU A 441 13.37 -19.04 11.88
CA LEU A 441 13.39 -17.63 11.48
C LEU A 441 14.75 -17.19 10.92
N ALA A 442 15.84 -17.72 11.46
CA ALA A 442 17.19 -17.47 10.95
C ALA A 442 17.40 -18.09 9.56
N SER A 443 16.77 -19.24 9.26
CA SER A 443 16.87 -19.91 7.97
C SER A 443 16.04 -19.27 6.86
N MET A 444 15.07 -18.42 7.21
CA MET A 444 14.22 -17.73 6.25
C MET A 444 15.03 -16.67 5.47
N PRO A 445 15.08 -16.74 4.12
CA PRO A 445 15.82 -15.79 3.30
C PRO A 445 15.36 -14.34 3.52
N SER A 446 16.30 -13.40 3.41
CA SER A 446 16.05 -11.96 3.51
C SER A 446 16.85 -11.27 2.42
N GLU A 447 16.18 -10.61 1.49
CA GLU A 447 16.80 -9.98 0.33
C GLU A 447 16.23 -8.57 0.14
N ARG A 448 17.10 -7.57 0.21
CA ARG A 448 16.72 -6.19 -0.14
C ARG A 448 16.61 -6.10 -1.65
N ILE A 449 15.53 -5.50 -2.13
CA ILE A 449 15.28 -5.32 -3.56
C ILE A 449 15.04 -3.84 -3.89
N PRO A 450 15.39 -3.39 -5.11
CA PRO A 450 15.10 -2.02 -5.54
C PRO A 450 13.60 -1.72 -5.59
N ASN A 451 13.25 -0.47 -5.32
CA ASN A 451 11.96 0.08 -5.71
C ASN A 451 11.88 0.22 -7.24
N TYR A 452 10.66 0.22 -7.77
CA TYR A 452 10.43 0.38 -9.20
C TYR A 452 10.03 1.82 -9.51
N ALA A 453 10.56 2.37 -10.58
CA ALA A 453 10.09 3.62 -11.17
C ALA A 453 9.90 3.39 -12.67
N TYR A 454 8.80 3.86 -13.19
CA TYR A 454 8.37 3.68 -14.56
C TYR A 454 8.01 5.03 -15.16
N ARG A 455 8.73 5.42 -16.20
CA ARG A 455 8.42 6.61 -16.97
C ARG A 455 7.31 6.30 -17.96
N ASN A 456 6.27 7.13 -18.01
CA ASN A 456 5.28 7.10 -19.07
C ASN A 456 5.87 7.66 -20.37
N LEU A 457 5.76 6.91 -21.47
CA LEU A 457 6.37 7.30 -22.75
C LEU A 457 5.52 8.31 -23.55
N GLY A 458 4.41 8.75 -22.98
CA GLY A 458 3.47 9.67 -23.58
C GLY A 458 2.82 9.15 -24.86
N GLY A 459 2.34 10.08 -25.69
CA GLY A 459 1.62 9.78 -26.93
C GLY A 459 0.25 9.15 -26.67
N SER A 460 0.23 7.84 -26.40
CA SER A 460 -0.99 7.13 -25.95
C SER A 460 -1.14 7.08 -24.43
N GLY A 461 -0.07 7.32 -23.67
CA GLY A 461 -0.07 7.14 -22.21
C GLY A 461 -0.06 5.68 -21.71
N LEU A 462 -0.17 4.70 -22.62
CA LEU A 462 -0.36 3.28 -22.27
C LEU A 462 0.94 2.46 -22.27
N ARG A 463 2.10 3.10 -22.28
CA ARG A 463 3.40 2.43 -22.37
C ARG A 463 4.37 3.06 -21.40
N PHE A 464 4.99 2.20 -20.61
CA PHE A 464 5.95 2.61 -19.60
C PHE A 464 7.34 2.01 -19.86
N GLU A 465 8.37 2.74 -19.46
CA GLU A 465 9.75 2.29 -19.44
C GLU A 465 10.26 2.26 -18.00
N LYS A 466 10.89 1.15 -17.58
CA LYS A 466 11.49 1.05 -16.26
C LYS A 466 12.75 1.92 -16.17
N VAL A 467 12.74 2.90 -15.27
CA VAL A 467 13.77 3.94 -15.13
C VAL A 467 14.40 4.00 -13.73
N SER A 468 14.09 3.06 -12.81
CA SER A 468 14.59 3.07 -11.41
C SER A 468 16.06 3.47 -11.28
N ALA A 469 16.95 2.84 -12.05
CA ALA A 469 18.39 3.11 -11.95
C ALA A 469 18.78 4.45 -12.59
N ALA A 470 18.17 4.80 -13.73
CA ALA A 470 18.42 6.06 -14.42
C ALA A 470 17.96 7.26 -13.58
N TRP A 471 16.90 7.08 -12.78
CA TRP A 471 16.33 8.10 -11.92
C TRP A 471 16.91 8.11 -10.49
N GLY A 472 17.86 7.23 -10.16
CA GLY A 472 18.47 7.20 -8.81
C GLY A 472 17.62 6.51 -7.74
N LEU A 473 16.54 5.82 -8.12
CA LEU A 473 15.58 5.14 -7.24
C LEU A 473 15.82 3.62 -7.10
N ALA A 474 16.89 3.09 -7.67
CA ALA A 474 17.19 1.66 -7.65
C ALA A 474 17.94 1.16 -6.40
N GLN A 475 18.01 1.95 -5.32
CA GLN A 475 18.67 1.52 -4.09
C GLN A 475 17.90 0.34 -3.46
N PRO A 476 18.54 -0.82 -3.23
CA PRO A 476 17.85 -1.94 -2.60
C PRO A 476 17.47 -1.66 -1.14
N SER A 477 16.20 -1.85 -0.80
CA SER A 477 15.65 -1.57 0.53
C SER A 477 14.61 -2.61 0.94
N PHE A 478 13.95 -2.36 2.08
CA PHE A 478 12.64 -2.91 2.43
C PHE A 478 11.74 -1.69 2.61
N SER A 479 10.90 -1.40 1.63
CA SER A 479 10.08 -0.20 1.58
C SER A 479 8.61 -0.60 1.50
N ASN A 480 7.80 -0.14 2.46
CA ASN A 480 6.38 -0.46 2.54
C ASN A 480 5.51 0.75 2.18
N GLY A 481 5.66 1.86 2.89
CA GLY A 481 4.99 3.12 2.58
C GLY A 481 5.82 4.08 1.74
N ALA A 482 5.15 4.97 1.02
CA ALA A 482 5.72 6.14 0.39
C ALA A 482 4.70 7.28 0.35
N ALA A 483 5.21 8.51 0.30
CA ALA A 483 4.47 9.73 0.05
C ALA A 483 5.39 10.68 -0.73
N TYR A 484 4.80 11.62 -1.47
CA TYR A 484 5.52 12.69 -2.14
C TYR A 484 4.82 14.02 -1.86
N GLY A 485 5.58 15.11 -1.96
CA GLY A 485 5.09 16.46 -1.73
C GLY A 485 6.20 17.49 -1.95
N ASP A 486 5.81 18.74 -2.13
CA ASP A 486 6.70 19.89 -2.28
C ASP A 486 7.29 20.30 -0.92
N LEU A 487 8.39 19.64 -0.52
CA LEU A 487 9.01 19.81 0.80
C LEU A 487 9.91 21.04 0.91
N ASP A 488 10.27 21.68 -0.20
CA ASP A 488 11.09 22.91 -0.23
C ASP A 488 10.36 24.14 -0.78
N GLY A 489 9.11 23.97 -1.25
CA GLY A 489 8.19 25.04 -1.61
C GLY A 489 8.48 25.63 -2.99
N ASP A 490 9.06 24.85 -3.91
CA ASP A 490 9.46 25.33 -5.23
C ASP A 490 8.47 25.04 -6.38
N GLY A 491 7.38 24.32 -6.06
CA GLY A 491 6.26 24.00 -6.95
C GLY A 491 6.48 22.75 -7.78
#